data_AF-A0AAI8XQS4-F1
#
_entry.id   AF-A0AAI8XQS4-F1
#
_cell.length_a   1.000
_cell.length_b   1.000
_cell.length_c   1.000
_cell.angle_alpha   90.00
_cell.angle_beta   90.00
_cell.angle_gamma   90.00
#
_symmetry.space_group_name_H-M   'P 1'
#
loop_
_entity.id
_entity.type
_entity.pdbx_description
1 polymer ?
#
loop_
_entity_poly.entity_id
_entity_poly.type
_entity_poly.pdbx_seq_one_letter_code
_entity_poly.pdbx_strand_id
1 'polypeptide(L)'
;MRTLVALLVCVAVVVIGPITGCASDPLPVASTRDVDLGDPDEVIANALTTMFTWRPTQDASPDAAYQRAAVYLSGDLAKQGKQMPAPGPGSQWDQWRSDGAAITAKVYFLADETPPNSDDVAHRVVVVVQSAATDDHRLIDEIRHTVWVTANKSDNSWRVTDIKF
;
A
#
# COMPACT_ATOMS: atom_id res chain seq x y z
N MET A 1 37.45 -43.49 -21.75
CA MET A 1 36.06 -43.28 -22.22
C MET A 1 35.14 -44.23 -21.48
N ARG A 2 33.91 -43.77 -21.16
CA ARG A 2 32.77 -44.42 -20.46
C ARG A 2 32.70 -44.15 -18.94
N THR A 3 32.26 -42.96 -18.53
CA THR A 3 30.89 -42.47 -18.15
C THR A 3 30.60 -42.53 -16.65
N LEU A 4 30.36 -41.34 -16.07
CA LEU A 4 29.83 -41.04 -14.74
C LEU A 4 28.36 -41.47 -14.60
N VAL A 5 27.96 -41.91 -13.40
CA VAL A 5 26.60 -41.74 -12.87
C VAL A 5 26.70 -41.42 -11.37
N ALA A 6 26.31 -40.22 -11.00
CA ALA A 6 26.15 -39.77 -9.62
C ALA A 6 24.69 -40.00 -9.19
N LEU A 7 24.48 -40.64 -8.04
CA LEU A 7 23.15 -40.81 -7.43
C LEU A 7 23.07 -39.92 -6.17
N LEU A 8 22.19 -38.92 -6.23
CA LEU A 8 21.89 -37.96 -5.17
C LEU A 8 20.72 -38.53 -4.34
N VAL A 9 20.92 -38.74 -3.03
CA VAL A 9 19.86 -39.17 -2.10
C VAL A 9 19.49 -38.00 -1.21
N CYS A 10 18.30 -37.44 -1.40
CA CYS A 10 17.70 -36.43 -0.54
C CYS A 10 16.99 -37.11 0.63
N VAL A 11 17.47 -36.90 1.87
CA VAL A 11 16.75 -37.26 3.09
C VAL A 11 16.00 -36.03 3.58
N ALA A 12 14.66 -36.08 3.53
CA ALA A 12 13.78 -35.07 4.06
C ALA A 12 13.55 -35.31 5.57
N VAL A 13 13.85 -34.32 6.39
CA VAL A 13 13.43 -34.28 7.80
C VAL A 13 12.34 -33.22 7.92
N VAL A 14 11.11 -33.66 8.14
CA VAL A 14 9.96 -32.79 8.45
C VAL A 14 9.79 -32.75 9.97
N VAL A 15 10.07 -31.61 10.57
CA VAL A 15 9.77 -31.32 11.98
C VAL A 15 8.44 -30.59 12.03
N ILE A 16 7.44 -31.19 12.69
CA ILE A 16 6.11 -30.59 12.91
C ILE A 16 6.16 -29.83 14.24
N GLY A 17 6.08 -28.50 14.20
CA GLY A 17 5.92 -27.61 15.36
C GLY A 17 4.47 -27.12 15.52
N PRO A 18 4.05 -26.73 16.74
CA PRO A 18 2.65 -26.43 17.06
C PRO A 18 2.16 -25.12 16.44
N ILE A 19 0.93 -25.18 15.91
CA ILE A 19 0.20 -24.11 15.24
C ILE A 19 -0.13 -23.01 16.27
N THR A 20 0.66 -21.95 16.26
CA THR A 20 0.35 -20.71 16.98
C THR A 20 -0.31 -19.79 15.96
N GLY A 21 -1.46 -19.21 16.30
CA GLY A 21 -2.39 -18.57 15.36
C GLY A 21 -1.71 -17.77 14.25
N CYS A 22 -2.08 -18.07 13.00
CA CYS A 22 -1.61 -17.36 11.84
C CYS A 22 -2.13 -15.93 11.91
N ALA A 23 -1.33 -15.00 12.42
CA ALA A 23 -1.36 -13.66 11.88
C ALA A 23 -0.95 -13.82 10.41
N SER A 24 -1.88 -13.65 9.49
CA SER A 24 -1.57 -13.63 8.06
C SER A 24 -0.62 -12.47 7.84
N ASP A 25 0.68 -12.76 7.72
CA ASP A 25 1.66 -11.74 7.38
C ASP A 25 1.18 -11.08 6.09
N PRO A 26 1.04 -9.75 6.09
CA PRO A 26 0.41 -9.07 4.97
C PRO A 26 1.34 -9.19 3.76
N LEU A 27 0.78 -9.47 2.59
CA LEU A 27 1.56 -9.76 1.38
C LEU A 27 1.82 -8.49 0.58
N PRO A 28 3.07 -8.20 0.17
CA PRO A 28 3.39 -6.99 -0.58
C PRO A 28 2.73 -7.02 -1.96
N VAL A 29 2.18 -5.88 -2.37
CA VAL A 29 1.62 -5.70 -3.71
C VAL A 29 2.68 -5.08 -4.64
N ALA A 30 2.80 -5.60 -5.87
CA ALA A 30 3.64 -5.00 -6.90
C ALA A 30 2.91 -3.83 -7.59
N SER A 31 3.47 -2.62 -7.56
CA SER A 31 2.96 -1.49 -8.36
C SER A 31 3.46 -1.59 -9.80
N THR A 32 2.55 -1.76 -10.76
CA THR A 32 2.81 -1.76 -12.20
C THR A 32 2.84 -0.32 -12.76
N ARG A 33 3.53 -0.09 -13.89
CA ARG A 33 3.57 1.23 -14.57
C ARG A 33 2.31 1.54 -15.38
N ASP A 34 1.43 0.56 -15.56
CA ASP A 34 0.13 0.69 -16.21
C ASP A 34 -0.86 0.00 -15.28
N VAL A 35 -1.66 0.79 -14.57
CA VAL A 35 -2.59 0.29 -13.54
C VAL A 35 -3.82 -0.26 -14.24
N ASP A 36 -4.13 -1.54 -14.04
CA ASP A 36 -5.39 -2.11 -14.53
C ASP A 36 -6.55 -1.59 -13.68
N LEU A 37 -7.29 -0.62 -14.25
CA LEU A 37 -8.50 -0.09 -13.61
C LEU A 37 -9.65 -1.10 -13.57
N GLY A 38 -9.54 -2.25 -14.25
CA GLY A 38 -10.46 -3.38 -14.20
C GLY A 38 -10.25 -4.30 -12.98
N ASP A 39 -9.13 -4.16 -12.27
CA ASP A 39 -8.79 -4.91 -11.06
C ASP A 39 -8.93 -4.03 -9.79
N PRO A 40 -9.80 -4.39 -8.82
CA PRO A 40 -9.93 -3.62 -7.59
C PRO A 40 -8.67 -3.61 -6.74
N ASP A 41 -7.86 -4.68 -6.76
CA ASP A 41 -6.66 -4.81 -5.93
C ASP A 41 -5.54 -3.90 -6.45
N GLU A 42 -5.35 -3.83 -7.77
CA GLU A 42 -4.42 -2.88 -8.38
C GLU A 42 -4.85 -1.43 -8.11
N VAL A 43 -6.15 -1.12 -8.22
CA VAL A 43 -6.66 0.22 -7.93
C VAL A 43 -6.44 0.61 -6.47
N ILE A 44 -6.77 -0.28 -5.52
CA ILE A 44 -6.59 -0.02 -4.08
C ILE A 44 -5.10 0.16 -3.76
N ALA A 45 -4.24 -0.71 -4.26
CA ALA A 45 -2.80 -0.64 -4.00
C ALA A 45 -2.18 0.65 -4.55
N ASN A 46 -2.55 1.06 -5.76
CA ASN A 46 -2.04 2.28 -6.37
C ASN A 46 -2.62 3.54 -5.71
N ALA A 47 -3.90 3.53 -5.32
CA ALA A 47 -4.50 4.62 -4.57
C ALA A 47 -3.74 4.88 -3.25
N LEU A 48 -3.59 3.84 -2.42
CA LEU A 48 -2.92 3.94 -1.12
C LEU A 48 -1.42 4.24 -1.27
N THR A 49 -0.72 3.58 -2.19
CA THR A 49 0.70 3.88 -2.44
C THR A 49 0.89 5.35 -2.84
N THR A 50 0.02 5.87 -3.70
CA THR A 50 0.09 7.26 -4.15
C THR A 50 -0.25 8.25 -3.03
N MET A 51 -1.32 7.99 -2.26
CA MET A 51 -1.77 8.84 -1.15
C MET A 51 -0.74 8.96 -0.03
N PHE A 52 0.00 7.89 0.26
CA PHE A 52 0.96 7.83 1.37
C PHE A 52 2.42 8.02 0.94
N THR A 53 2.69 8.27 -0.34
CA THR A 53 4.02 8.65 -0.83
C THR A 53 4.14 10.16 -0.92
N TRP A 54 4.92 10.75 -0.01
CA TRP A 54 5.04 12.20 0.14
C TRP A 54 6.44 12.69 -0.23
N ARG A 55 6.48 13.91 -0.76
CA ARG A 55 7.72 14.54 -1.23
C ARG A 55 7.93 15.89 -0.55
N PRO A 56 8.33 15.97 0.72
CA PRO A 56 8.46 17.25 1.45
C PRO A 56 9.33 18.31 0.77
N THR A 57 10.32 17.88 0.00
CA THR A 57 11.22 18.75 -0.77
C THR A 57 10.59 19.32 -2.06
N GLN A 58 9.45 18.79 -2.50
CA GLN A 58 8.77 19.16 -3.75
C GLN A 58 7.33 19.65 -3.53
N ASP A 59 6.62 18.98 -2.62
CA ASP A 59 5.22 19.21 -2.30
C ASP A 59 5.10 20.28 -1.20
N ALA A 60 4.08 21.14 -1.30
CA ALA A 60 3.80 22.13 -0.27
C ALA A 60 3.27 21.48 1.03
N SER A 61 2.51 20.40 0.89
CA SER A 61 1.86 19.65 1.97
C SER A 61 1.60 18.19 1.53
N PRO A 62 1.20 17.30 2.46
CA PRO A 62 0.73 15.95 2.13
C PRO A 62 -0.42 15.91 1.10
N ASP A 63 -1.22 16.98 0.99
CA ASP A 63 -2.39 17.04 0.11
C ASP A 63 -2.03 16.83 -1.37
N ALA A 64 -0.80 17.18 -1.77
CA ALA A 64 -0.32 16.93 -3.12
C ALA A 64 -0.35 15.43 -3.48
N ALA A 65 -0.13 14.54 -2.50
CA ALA A 65 -0.23 13.10 -2.70
C ALA A 65 -1.66 12.63 -2.92
N TYR A 66 -2.62 13.17 -2.18
CA TYR A 66 -4.05 12.94 -2.39
C TYR A 66 -4.50 13.43 -3.77
N GLN A 67 -4.03 14.60 -4.20
CA GLN A 67 -4.33 15.13 -5.53
C GLN A 67 -3.78 14.23 -6.65
N ARG A 68 -2.56 13.71 -6.50
CA ARG A 68 -2.00 12.72 -7.45
C ARG A 68 -2.83 11.43 -7.49
N ALA A 69 -3.35 11.00 -6.34
CA ALA A 69 -4.15 9.78 -6.25
C ALA A 69 -5.56 9.92 -6.85
N ALA A 70 -6.02 11.13 -7.17
CA ALA A 70 -7.41 11.40 -7.56
C ALA A 70 -7.93 10.55 -8.72
N VAL A 71 -7.07 10.07 -9.62
CA VAL A 71 -7.44 9.15 -10.71
C VAL A 71 -8.00 7.81 -10.21
N TYR A 72 -7.61 7.37 -9.02
CA TYR A 72 -8.05 6.11 -8.40
C TYR A 72 -9.24 6.29 -7.45
N LEU A 73 -9.65 7.53 -7.18
CA LEU A 73 -10.66 7.86 -6.18
C LEU A 73 -11.99 8.22 -6.84
N SER A 74 -13.08 8.01 -6.11
CA SER A 74 -14.41 8.51 -6.49
C SER A 74 -15.19 8.93 -5.25
N GLY A 75 -16.46 9.33 -5.44
CA GLY A 75 -17.34 9.72 -4.35
C GLY A 75 -16.82 10.89 -3.53
N ASP A 76 -17.06 10.85 -2.22
CA ASP A 76 -16.61 11.90 -1.30
C ASP A 76 -15.11 11.88 -1.06
N LEU A 77 -14.45 10.74 -1.22
CA LEU A 77 -12.99 10.63 -1.12
C LEU A 77 -12.28 11.44 -2.22
N ALA A 78 -12.82 11.43 -3.44
CA ALA A 78 -12.34 12.29 -4.53
C ALA A 78 -12.61 13.79 -4.29
N LYS A 79 -13.63 14.14 -3.49
CA LYS A 79 -13.90 15.52 -3.09
C LYS A 79 -12.99 15.95 -1.94
N GLN A 80 -12.70 15.07 -1.00
CA GLN A 80 -11.77 15.30 0.10
C GLN A 80 -10.36 15.64 -0.40
N GLY A 81 -9.88 14.95 -1.44
CA GLY A 81 -8.62 15.29 -2.12
C GLY A 81 -8.58 16.70 -2.74
N LYS A 82 -9.73 17.39 -2.83
CA LYS A 82 -9.87 18.78 -3.32
C LYS A 82 -10.23 19.79 -2.23
N GLN A 83 -10.54 19.35 -1.01
CA GLN A 83 -11.24 20.17 0.00
C GLN A 83 -10.63 20.10 1.40
N MET A 84 -9.79 19.11 1.73
CA MET A 84 -9.21 19.02 3.07
C MET A 84 -7.90 19.83 3.13
N PRO A 85 -7.77 20.79 4.04
CA PRO A 85 -6.46 21.07 4.60
C PRO A 85 -6.12 19.86 5.47
N ALA A 86 -5.11 19.08 5.09
CA ALA A 86 -4.37 18.33 6.11
C ALA A 86 -4.00 19.32 7.25
N PRO A 87 -3.81 18.87 8.51
CA PRO A 87 -3.04 19.67 9.44
C PRO A 87 -1.83 20.19 8.67
N GLY A 88 -1.68 21.51 8.58
CA GLY A 88 -0.58 22.12 7.84
C GLY A 88 0.72 21.40 8.21
N PRO A 89 1.73 21.37 7.32
CA PRO A 89 2.83 20.41 7.34
C PRO A 89 3.39 20.09 8.73
N GLY A 90 3.33 21.03 9.66
CA GLY A 90 3.61 20.77 11.06
C GLY A 90 5.11 20.63 11.22
N SER A 91 5.56 20.60 12.46
CA SER A 91 7.00 20.56 12.74
C SER A 91 7.68 19.34 12.09
N GLN A 92 6.97 18.21 11.97
CA GLN A 92 7.52 16.99 11.39
C GLN A 92 7.79 17.11 9.88
N TRP A 93 6.86 17.66 9.09
CA TRP A 93 7.09 17.84 7.66
C TRP A 93 8.18 18.87 7.37
N ASP A 94 8.23 19.96 8.15
CA ASP A 94 9.28 20.96 7.99
C ASP A 94 10.66 20.35 8.31
N GLN A 95 10.73 19.48 9.32
CA GLN A 95 11.93 18.71 9.62
C GLN A 95 12.30 17.77 8.47
N TRP A 96 11.36 16.96 7.97
CA TRP A 96 11.60 16.09 6.82
C TRP A 96 12.07 16.86 5.58
N ARG A 97 11.48 18.03 5.31
CA ARG A 97 11.93 18.89 4.22
C ARG A 97 13.37 19.36 4.45
N SER A 98 13.69 19.83 5.65
CA SER A 98 15.04 20.28 6.01
C SER A 98 16.08 19.15 5.89
N ASP A 99 15.69 17.93 6.22
CA ASP A 99 16.55 16.75 6.17
C ASP A 99 16.68 16.16 4.75
N GLY A 100 16.01 16.75 3.75
CA GLY A 100 15.97 16.19 2.39
C GLY A 100 15.26 14.84 2.33
N ALA A 101 14.28 14.60 3.21
CA ALA A 101 13.63 13.31 3.31
C ALA A 101 12.61 13.07 2.19
N ALA A 102 12.48 11.82 1.79
CA ALA A 102 11.41 11.28 0.98
C ALA A 102 10.59 10.29 1.82
N ILE A 103 9.27 10.30 1.62
CA ILE A 103 8.36 9.38 2.29
C ILE A 103 7.82 8.41 1.24
N THR A 104 8.08 7.12 1.43
CA THR A 104 7.63 6.05 0.53
C THR A 104 6.63 5.15 1.22
N ALA A 105 5.58 4.74 0.50
CA ALA A 105 4.61 3.78 0.98
C ALA A 105 4.82 2.40 0.36
N LYS A 106 4.61 1.35 1.16
CA LYS A 106 4.44 -0.03 0.72
C LYS A 106 3.09 -0.55 1.20
N VAL A 107 2.35 -1.18 0.30
CA VAL A 107 1.00 -1.66 0.55
C VAL A 107 1.00 -3.18 0.64
N TYR A 108 0.28 -3.69 1.63
CA TYR A 108 0.14 -5.12 1.86
C TYR A 108 -1.31 -5.50 2.16
N PHE A 109 -1.83 -6.51 1.48
CA PHE A 109 -3.19 -7.01 1.74
C PHE A 109 -3.21 -7.98 2.92
N LEU A 110 -4.22 -7.82 3.77
CA LEU A 110 -4.52 -8.73 4.86
C LEU A 110 -5.67 -9.66 4.47
N ALA A 111 -5.51 -10.94 4.81
CA ALA A 111 -6.61 -11.89 4.83
C ALA A 111 -7.34 -11.75 6.18
N ASP A 112 -8.29 -10.83 6.23
CA ASP A 112 -9.11 -10.52 7.40
C ASP A 112 -10.61 -10.57 7.03
N GLU A 113 -11.48 -10.58 8.03
CA GLU A 113 -12.93 -10.59 7.80
C GLU A 113 -13.38 -9.25 7.21
N THR A 114 -13.99 -9.32 6.04
CA THR A 114 -14.63 -8.17 5.37
C THR A 114 -16.08 -8.50 5.08
N PRO A 115 -16.94 -7.47 4.88
CA PRO A 115 -18.22 -7.69 4.24
C PRO A 115 -18.03 -8.45 2.90
N PRO A 116 -19.04 -9.21 2.45
CA PRO A 116 -18.95 -9.95 1.19
C PRO A 116 -18.70 -9.01 -0.01
N ASN A 117 -17.80 -9.42 -0.92
CA ASN A 117 -17.63 -8.75 -2.21
C ASN A 117 -18.81 -9.05 -3.14
N SER A 118 -18.98 -8.21 -4.16
CA SER A 118 -19.85 -8.43 -5.32
C SER A 118 -19.13 -8.08 -6.61
N ASP A 119 -19.81 -8.19 -7.76
CA ASP A 119 -19.24 -7.83 -9.07
C ASP A 119 -18.84 -6.35 -9.16
N ASP A 120 -19.45 -5.50 -8.32
CA ASP A 120 -19.28 -4.04 -8.35
C ASP A 120 -18.77 -3.45 -7.02
N VAL A 121 -18.52 -4.28 -6.00
CA VAL A 121 -18.01 -3.84 -4.69
C VAL A 121 -16.91 -4.77 -4.20
N ALA A 122 -15.77 -4.20 -3.83
CA ALA A 122 -14.65 -4.90 -3.22
C ALA A 122 -14.29 -4.28 -1.86
N HIS A 123 -14.14 -5.13 -0.86
CA HIS A 123 -13.67 -4.78 0.48
C HIS A 123 -12.30 -5.39 0.74
N ARG A 124 -11.36 -4.60 1.26
CA ARG A 124 -10.03 -5.07 1.65
C ARG A 124 -9.62 -4.49 2.99
N VAL A 125 -8.92 -5.28 3.78
CA VAL A 125 -8.11 -4.76 4.89
C VAL A 125 -6.67 -4.69 4.40
N VAL A 126 -6.04 -3.54 4.60
CA VAL A 126 -4.73 -3.23 4.01
C VAL A 126 -3.82 -2.64 5.07
N VAL A 127 -2.56 -3.08 5.10
CA VAL A 127 -1.50 -2.41 5.85
C VAL A 127 -0.72 -1.51 4.90
N VAL A 128 -0.64 -0.23 5.23
CA VAL A 128 0.26 0.73 4.58
C VAL A 128 1.44 0.97 5.50
N VAL A 129 2.63 0.58 5.04
CA VAL A 129 3.90 0.91 5.70
C VAL A 129 4.43 2.17 5.04
N GLN A 130 4.48 3.26 5.81
CA GLN A 130 4.99 4.55 5.37
C GLN A 130 6.35 4.80 6.01
N SER A 131 7.40 4.93 5.20
CA SER A 131 8.78 5.10 5.66
C SER A 131 9.31 6.46 5.23
N ALA A 132 9.82 7.25 6.18
CA ALA A 132 10.54 8.49 5.92
C ALA A 132 12.05 8.23 5.95
N ALA A 133 12.75 8.54 4.87
CA ALA A 133 14.20 8.36 4.77
C ALA A 133 14.87 9.57 4.13
N THR A 134 16.08 9.91 4.57
CA THR A 134 16.93 10.92 3.94
C THR A 134 17.48 10.44 2.59
N ASP A 135 18.04 11.35 1.80
CA ASP A 135 18.64 11.05 0.49
C ASP A 135 19.76 9.99 0.53
N ASP A 136 20.46 9.83 1.66
CA ASP A 136 21.45 8.78 1.91
C ASP A 136 20.83 7.44 2.36
N HIS A 137 19.51 7.31 2.24
CA HIS A 137 18.69 6.15 2.59
C HIS A 137 18.65 5.80 4.09
N ARG A 138 19.04 6.73 4.97
CA ARG A 138 18.86 6.52 6.41
C ARG A 138 17.38 6.68 6.78
N LEU A 139 16.82 5.63 7.36
CA LEU A 139 15.46 5.64 7.90
C LEU A 139 15.38 6.61 9.09
N ILE A 140 14.45 7.55 9.01
CA ILE A 140 14.13 8.54 10.06
C ILE A 140 12.95 8.04 10.88
N ASP A 141 11.91 7.56 10.20
CA ASP A 141 10.65 7.15 10.82
C ASP A 141 9.96 6.07 9.96
N GLU A 142 9.19 5.20 10.60
CA GLU A 142 8.33 4.21 9.94
C GLU A 142 7.01 4.09 10.71
N ILE A 143 5.91 4.35 10.02
CA ILE A 143 4.55 4.26 10.57
C ILE A 143 3.77 3.20 9.79
N ARG A 144 2.93 2.46 10.51
CA ARG A 144 2.03 1.45 9.93
C ARG A 144 0.60 1.87 10.14
N HIS A 145 -0.16 1.90 9.06
CA HIS A 145 -1.59 2.16 9.07
C HIS A 145 -2.31 0.88 8.66
N THR A 146 -3.22 0.38 9.49
CA THR A 146 -4.20 -0.61 9.05
C THR A 146 -5.43 0.15 8.57
N VAL A 147 -5.88 -0.11 7.35
CA VAL A 147 -7.03 0.56 6.75
C VAL A 147 -8.03 -0.42 6.18
N TRP A 148 -9.31 -0.16 6.42
CA TRP A 148 -10.42 -0.81 5.73
C TRP A 148 -10.77 0.03 4.50
N VAL A 149 -10.76 -0.63 3.34
CA VAL A 149 -10.96 0.02 2.05
C VAL A 149 -12.20 -0.55 1.38
N THR A 150 -13.02 0.33 0.82
CA THR A 150 -14.07 -0.05 -0.12
C THR A 150 -13.74 0.54 -1.48
N ALA A 151 -13.82 -0.30 -2.51
CA ALA A 151 -13.77 0.10 -3.91
C ALA A 151 -15.07 -0.29 -4.60
N ASN A 152 -15.56 0.59 -5.48
CA ASN A 152 -16.76 0.35 -6.28
C ASN A 152 -16.40 0.38 -7.76
N LYS A 153 -17.09 -0.44 -8.54
CA LYS A 153 -16.98 -0.47 -10.00
C LYS A 153 -18.04 0.43 -10.64
N SER A 154 -17.64 1.22 -11.63
CA SER A 154 -18.53 1.96 -12.52
C SER A 154 -17.94 1.93 -13.92
N ASP A 155 -18.76 1.70 -14.95
CA ASP A 155 -18.31 1.67 -16.36
C ASP A 155 -17.07 0.77 -16.59
N ASN A 156 -17.09 -0.41 -15.95
CA ASN A 156 -15.98 -1.38 -15.94
C ASN A 156 -14.66 -0.91 -15.30
N SER A 157 -14.67 0.21 -14.58
CA SER A 157 -13.51 0.74 -13.87
C SER A 157 -13.74 0.81 -12.37
N TRP A 158 -12.80 0.30 -11.58
CA TRP A 158 -12.81 0.38 -10.12
C TRP A 158 -12.27 1.71 -9.63
N ARG A 159 -12.85 2.21 -8.53
CA ARG A 159 -12.37 3.38 -7.80
C ARG A 159 -12.54 3.16 -6.30
N VAL A 160 -11.58 3.63 -5.51
CA VAL A 160 -11.70 3.68 -4.05
C VAL A 160 -12.74 4.73 -3.68
N THR A 161 -13.70 4.33 -2.86
CA THR A 161 -14.84 5.16 -2.42
C THR A 161 -14.77 5.48 -0.93
N ASP A 162 -14.15 4.61 -0.12
CA ASP A 162 -14.09 4.73 1.33
C ASP A 162 -12.77 4.17 1.88
N ILE A 163 -12.18 4.88 2.84
CA ILE A 163 -10.99 4.46 3.60
C ILE A 163 -11.24 4.78 5.06
N LYS A 164 -11.10 3.79 5.94
CA LYS A 164 -11.25 3.92 7.40
C LYS A 164 -10.00 3.41 8.10
N PHE A 165 -9.58 4.12 9.15
CA PHE A 165 -8.41 3.81 9.99
C PHE A 165 -8.84 3.26 11.35
#